data_AF-A0A8T3SSQ6-F1
#
_entry.id   AF-A0A8T3SSQ6-F1
#
_cell.length_a   1.000
_cell.length_b   1.000
_cell.length_c   1.000
_cell.angle_alpha   90.00
_cell.angle_beta   90.00
_cell.angle_gamma   90.00
#
_symmetry.space_group_name_H-M   'P 1'
#
loop_
_entity.id
_entity.type
_entity.pdbx_description
1 polymer ?
#
loop_
_entity_poly.entity_id
_entity_poly.type
_entity_poly.pdbx_seq_one_letter_code
_entity_poly.pdbx_strand_id
1 'polypeptide(L)'
;MSLFPIITADESAVEEVSLPAFLVARDGLYLRKRSLLGLSQTRVDEVAHLPAAREYLEYALPKVPATLMAQAVGFFRAVWSRQKSEALALLTWDGESFGLVVPEQSAGMATVKHRLKLEDVPAGVRLIGSIHSHGALSAFASATDEADEADFDGIHVVVGDVDERRPSYSAAIVVDGRRFGCRTALVLQRPRRFSSPPAEWLERVKPIAVEPKKAKANGHARSNGKSRSSPTVPTWTWRDRTTLDRLLSEATELASQLGESLVYQLTPIATSAAKGGT
;
A
#
# COMPACT_ATOMS: atom_id res chain seq x y z
N MET A 1 -4.96 33.87 17.73
CA MET A 1 -5.44 32.73 16.93
C MET A 1 -6.79 32.34 17.47
N SER A 2 -7.86 32.42 16.68
CA SER A 2 -9.17 31.93 17.12
C SER A 2 -9.15 30.40 17.04
N LEU A 3 -9.03 29.73 18.18
CA LEU A 3 -9.27 28.29 18.27
C LEU A 3 -10.78 28.05 18.32
N PHE A 4 -11.30 27.28 17.38
CA PHE A 4 -12.63 26.69 17.50
C PHE A 4 -12.52 25.44 18.38
N PRO A 5 -13.31 25.30 19.46
CA PRO A 5 -13.31 24.08 20.26
C PRO A 5 -13.66 22.86 19.40
N ILE A 6 -12.98 21.74 19.65
CA ILE A 6 -13.32 20.42 19.10
C ILE A 6 -13.84 19.59 20.27
N ILE A 7 -15.06 19.07 20.15
CA ILE A 7 -15.75 18.29 21.19
C ILE A 7 -16.25 16.97 20.60
N THR A 8 -16.45 15.97 21.43
CA THR A 8 -17.13 14.73 21.02
C THR A 8 -18.65 14.88 21.11
N ALA A 9 -19.38 14.05 20.38
CA ALA A 9 -20.84 14.17 20.27
C ALA A 9 -21.59 14.04 21.61
N ASP A 10 -21.06 13.25 22.54
CA ASP A 10 -21.54 13.07 23.90
C ASP A 10 -21.28 14.30 24.80
N GLU A 11 -20.14 14.97 24.63
CA GLU A 11 -19.80 16.21 25.35
C GLU A 11 -20.57 17.44 24.83
N SER A 12 -21.30 17.29 23.73
CA SER A 12 -22.08 18.38 23.12
C SER A 12 -23.28 18.85 23.94
N ALA A 13 -23.73 18.05 24.91
CA ALA A 13 -24.80 18.44 25.81
C ALA A 13 -24.33 19.42 26.90
N VAL A 14 -23.02 19.63 27.06
CA VAL A 14 -22.47 20.54 28.06
C VAL A 14 -22.67 21.99 27.61
N GLU A 15 -23.38 22.79 28.41
CA GLU A 15 -23.71 24.20 28.09
C GLU A 15 -22.47 25.12 28.03
N GLU A 16 -21.33 24.67 28.53
CA GLU A 16 -20.10 25.47 28.69
C GLU A 16 -19.23 25.55 27.43
N VAL A 17 -19.60 24.90 26.32
CA VAL A 17 -18.78 24.94 25.10
C VAL A 17 -18.93 26.27 24.37
N SER A 18 -17.82 27.00 24.25
CA SER A 18 -17.74 28.24 23.47
C SER A 18 -18.07 27.98 21.99
N LEU A 19 -18.88 28.84 21.39
CA LEU A 19 -19.34 28.71 20.01
C LEU A 19 -18.69 29.76 19.10
N PRO A 20 -18.44 29.45 17.81
CA PRO A 20 -18.73 28.16 17.15
C PRO A 20 -17.70 27.06 17.50
N ALA A 21 -18.13 25.80 17.42
CA ALA A 21 -17.33 24.62 17.75
C ALA A 21 -17.49 23.53 16.69
N PHE A 22 -16.49 22.67 16.56
CA PHE A 22 -16.56 21.43 15.79
C PHE A 22 -16.89 20.26 16.69
N LEU A 23 -17.76 19.39 16.21
CA LEU A 23 -18.21 18.21 16.91
C LEU A 23 -17.85 16.96 16.13
N VAL A 24 -17.13 16.06 16.79
CA VAL A 24 -16.73 14.76 16.26
C VAL A 24 -17.76 13.72 16.71
N ALA A 25 -18.42 13.11 15.73
CA ALA A 25 -19.38 12.03 15.93
C ALA A 25 -18.92 10.78 15.19
N ARG A 26 -19.53 9.63 15.52
CA ARG A 26 -19.29 8.35 14.82
C ARG A 26 -19.44 8.49 13.31
N ASP A 27 -20.39 9.31 12.88
CA ASP A 27 -20.72 9.56 11.48
C ASP A 27 -20.11 10.88 10.97
N GLY A 28 -19.03 11.38 11.57
CA GLY A 28 -18.22 12.43 10.98
C GLY A 28 -18.23 13.75 11.75
N LEU A 29 -17.87 14.82 11.05
CA LEU A 29 -17.63 16.13 11.64
C LEU A 29 -18.84 17.06 11.46
N TYR A 30 -19.17 17.81 12.49
CA TYR A 30 -20.30 18.74 12.51
C TYR A 30 -19.83 20.13 12.95
N LEU A 31 -20.38 21.18 12.34
CA LEU A 31 -20.21 22.56 12.81
C LEU A 31 -21.40 22.95 13.67
N ARG A 32 -21.12 23.28 14.94
CA ARG A 32 -22.07 23.81 15.91
C ARG A 32 -21.89 25.31 16.05
N LYS A 33 -22.94 26.10 15.82
CA LYS A 33 -22.86 27.57 15.90
C LYS A 33 -24.18 28.19 16.33
N ARG A 34 -24.11 29.38 16.91
CA ARG A 34 -25.29 30.22 17.16
C ARG A 34 -25.39 31.29 16.07
N SER A 35 -26.57 31.43 15.50
CA SER A 35 -26.91 32.44 14.49
C SER A 35 -28.20 33.15 14.89
N LEU A 36 -28.67 34.09 14.05
CA LEU A 36 -30.00 34.70 14.23
C LEU A 36 -31.15 33.68 14.20
N LEU A 37 -30.92 32.49 13.61
CA LEU A 37 -31.88 31.39 13.57
C LEU A 37 -31.82 30.49 14.81
N GLY A 38 -30.92 30.77 15.75
CA GLY A 38 -30.69 29.95 16.94
C GLY A 38 -29.42 29.10 16.87
N LEU A 39 -29.37 28.06 17.72
CA LEU A 39 -28.29 27.08 17.76
C LEU A 39 -28.51 26.05 16.64
N SER A 40 -27.51 25.85 15.79
CA SER A 40 -27.49 24.79 14.80
C SER A 40 -26.30 23.87 14.99
N GLN A 41 -26.46 22.62 14.54
CA GLN A 41 -25.41 21.60 14.46
C GLN A 41 -25.61 20.83 13.16
N THR A 42 -24.72 21.01 12.20
CA THR A 42 -24.87 20.46 10.84
C THR A 42 -23.57 19.79 10.40
N ARG A 43 -23.67 18.66 9.67
CA ARG A 43 -22.51 17.93 9.15
C ARG A 43 -21.72 18.83 8.20
N VAL A 44 -20.40 18.70 8.21
CA VAL A 44 -19.51 19.41 7.29
C VAL A 44 -18.63 18.42 6.55
N ASP A 45 -18.56 18.58 5.23
CA ASP A 45 -17.67 17.77 4.39
C ASP A 45 -16.22 18.30 4.45
N GLU A 46 -16.07 19.63 4.49
CA GLU A 46 -14.79 20.32 4.58
C GLU A 46 -14.86 21.52 5.54
N VAL A 47 -13.72 21.87 6.15
CA VAL A 47 -13.59 23.07 6.99
C VAL A 47 -12.95 24.20 6.19
N ALA A 48 -13.76 24.86 5.35
CA ALA A 48 -13.30 25.77 4.29
C ALA A 48 -12.42 26.97 4.73
N HIS A 49 -12.40 27.33 6.02
CA HIS A 49 -11.60 28.43 6.56
C HIS A 49 -10.26 27.98 7.17
N LEU A 50 -10.00 26.67 7.21
CA LEU A 50 -8.71 26.12 7.60
C LEU A 50 -7.85 25.85 6.36
N PRO A 51 -6.51 25.97 6.47
CA PRO A 51 -5.63 25.56 5.40
C PRO A 51 -5.77 24.06 5.14
N ALA A 52 -5.64 23.66 3.88
CA ALA A 52 -5.56 22.25 3.53
C ALA A 52 -4.36 21.59 4.23
N ALA A 53 -4.59 20.42 4.82
CA ALA A 53 -3.53 19.56 5.32
C ALA A 53 -3.11 18.56 4.23
N ARG A 54 -1.86 18.09 4.29
CA ARG A 54 -1.35 17.03 3.42
C ARG A 54 -1.32 15.73 4.20
N GLU A 55 -1.87 14.67 3.61
CA GLU A 55 -1.69 13.31 4.11
C GLU A 55 -0.21 12.91 3.98
N TYR A 56 0.38 12.38 5.05
CA TYR A 56 1.77 11.94 5.04
C TYR A 56 2.00 10.71 5.93
N LEU A 57 3.07 9.98 5.64
CA LEU A 57 3.58 8.91 6.48
C LEU A 57 5.09 9.08 6.70
N GLU A 58 5.49 8.99 7.96
CA GLU A 58 6.89 8.92 8.39
C GLU A 58 7.22 7.47 8.75
N TYR A 59 8.06 6.84 7.93
CA TYR A 59 8.43 5.45 8.13
C TYR A 59 9.39 5.31 9.30
N ALA A 60 8.98 4.57 10.34
CA ALA A 60 9.70 4.46 11.60
C ALA A 60 10.45 3.12 11.81
N LEU A 61 10.20 2.12 10.96
CA LEU A 61 10.86 0.81 11.09
C LEU A 61 12.25 0.82 10.41
N PRO A 62 13.16 -0.08 10.82
CA PRO A 62 14.37 -0.31 10.06
C PRO A 62 14.03 -0.91 8.68
N LYS A 63 14.99 -0.91 7.76
CA LYS A 63 14.82 -1.57 6.46
C LYS A 63 14.68 -3.09 6.66
N VAL A 64 13.80 -3.72 5.87
CA VAL A 64 13.73 -5.17 5.74
C VAL A 64 15.12 -5.70 5.35
N PRO A 65 15.71 -6.58 6.17
CA PRO A 65 17.07 -7.07 5.97
C PRO A 65 17.26 -7.77 4.62
N ALA A 66 18.46 -7.62 4.06
CA ALA A 66 18.82 -8.25 2.79
C ALA A 66 18.73 -9.78 2.86
N THR A 67 18.93 -10.38 4.04
CA THR A 67 18.81 -11.82 4.28
C THR A 67 17.37 -12.30 4.11
N LEU A 68 16.37 -11.60 4.65
CA LEU A 68 14.96 -11.93 4.46
C LEU A 68 14.54 -11.73 3.01
N MET A 69 14.96 -10.63 2.39
CA MET A 69 14.70 -10.42 0.96
C MET A 69 15.34 -11.50 0.08
N ALA A 70 16.52 -12.00 0.44
CA ALA A 70 17.17 -13.12 -0.24
C ALA A 70 16.35 -14.41 -0.13
N GLN A 71 15.78 -14.69 1.05
CA GLN A 71 14.92 -15.85 1.29
C GLN A 71 13.60 -15.75 0.52
N ALA A 72 12.92 -14.59 0.58
CA ALA A 72 11.68 -14.36 -0.16
C ALA A 72 11.88 -14.49 -1.68
N VAL A 73 12.93 -13.87 -2.24
CA VAL A 73 13.21 -13.98 -3.68
C VAL A 73 13.61 -15.41 -4.06
N GLY A 74 14.40 -16.09 -3.24
CA GLY A 74 14.76 -17.49 -3.46
C GLY A 74 13.55 -18.42 -3.46
N PHE A 75 12.59 -18.17 -2.56
CA PHE A 75 11.29 -18.82 -2.54
C PHE A 75 10.51 -18.60 -3.84
N PHE A 76 10.35 -17.35 -4.28
CA PHE A 76 9.64 -17.03 -5.51
C PHE A 76 10.27 -17.67 -6.74
N ARG A 77 11.61 -17.69 -6.82
CA ARG A 77 12.35 -18.38 -7.89
C ARG A 77 12.08 -19.88 -7.91
N ALA A 78 12.08 -20.51 -6.74
CA ALA A 78 11.81 -21.93 -6.63
C ALA A 78 10.37 -22.27 -7.05
N VAL A 79 9.38 -21.48 -6.62
CA VAL A 79 7.97 -21.64 -7.05
C VAL A 79 7.83 -21.44 -8.56
N TRP A 80 8.39 -20.36 -9.12
CA TRP A 80 8.35 -20.08 -10.54
C TRP A 80 8.99 -21.20 -11.37
N SER A 81 10.12 -21.74 -10.89
CA SER A 81 10.80 -22.86 -11.56
C SER A 81 9.97 -24.14 -11.53
N ARG A 82 9.27 -24.41 -10.43
CA ARG A 82 8.47 -25.63 -10.23
C ARG A 82 7.14 -25.62 -11.00
N GLN A 83 6.42 -24.50 -10.99
CA GLN A 83 5.03 -24.48 -11.45
C GLN A 83 4.58 -23.21 -12.19
N LYS A 84 5.51 -22.27 -12.49
CA LYS A 84 5.21 -21.05 -13.26
C LYS A 84 4.04 -20.23 -12.71
N SER A 85 3.99 -20.10 -11.39
CA SER A 85 3.00 -19.28 -10.68
C SER A 85 3.68 -18.17 -9.89
N GLU A 86 2.89 -17.18 -9.52
CA GLU A 86 3.20 -16.26 -8.44
C GLU A 86 3.26 -17.00 -7.09
N ALA A 87 3.67 -16.28 -6.05
CA ALA A 87 3.64 -16.71 -4.66
C ALA A 87 3.71 -15.50 -3.73
N LEU A 88 3.24 -15.69 -2.50
CA LEU A 88 3.14 -14.69 -1.44
C LEU A 88 3.89 -15.17 -0.18
N ALA A 89 4.61 -14.24 0.46
CA ALA A 89 5.06 -14.34 1.82
C ALA A 89 4.52 -13.13 2.62
N LEU A 90 4.24 -13.32 3.89
CA LEU A 90 3.81 -12.26 4.79
C LEU A 90 5.00 -11.77 5.61
N LEU A 91 5.11 -10.45 5.73
CA LEU A 91 6.15 -9.80 6.52
C LEU A 91 5.69 -9.69 7.96
N THR A 92 6.57 -10.01 8.91
CA THR A 92 6.24 -9.98 10.32
C THR A 92 7.21 -9.12 11.13
N TRP A 93 6.78 -8.71 12.33
CA TRP A 93 7.56 -7.93 13.28
C TRP A 93 7.29 -8.40 14.71
N ASP A 94 8.35 -8.75 15.44
CA ASP A 94 8.27 -9.24 16.83
C ASP A 94 8.51 -8.15 17.89
N GLY A 95 8.78 -6.91 17.47
CA GLY A 95 9.17 -5.82 18.36
C GLY A 95 10.60 -5.33 18.13
N GLU A 96 11.46 -6.20 17.58
CA GLU A 96 12.90 -5.95 17.40
C GLU A 96 13.36 -6.25 15.98
N SER A 97 12.83 -7.32 15.37
CA SER A 97 13.30 -7.85 14.09
C SER A 97 12.15 -8.21 13.15
N PHE A 98 12.47 -8.17 11.85
CA PHE A 98 11.58 -8.67 10.80
C PHE A 98 11.62 -10.20 10.74
N GLY A 99 10.50 -10.78 10.33
CA GLY A 99 10.39 -12.20 9.97
C GLY A 99 9.55 -12.40 8.71
N LEU A 100 9.44 -13.66 8.27
CA LEU A 100 8.61 -14.07 7.16
C LEU A 100 7.75 -15.27 7.55
N VAL A 101 6.48 -15.24 7.16
CA VAL A 101 5.56 -16.37 7.25
C VAL A 101 5.04 -16.67 5.85
N VAL A 102 5.13 -17.92 5.41
CA VAL A 102 4.49 -18.37 4.17
C VAL A 102 3.18 -19.05 4.51
N PRO A 103 2.02 -18.45 4.20
CA PRO A 103 0.72 -19.08 4.44
C PRO A 103 0.48 -20.22 3.44
N GLU A 104 -0.45 -21.12 3.78
CA GLU A 104 -1.04 -22.02 2.79
C GLU A 104 -1.66 -21.19 1.66
N GLN A 105 -1.33 -21.51 0.42
CA GLN A 105 -1.76 -20.73 -0.73
C GLN A 105 -1.98 -21.57 -1.98
N SER A 106 -2.92 -21.12 -2.78
CA SER A 106 -3.16 -21.59 -4.14
C SER A 106 -2.78 -20.47 -5.09
N ALA A 107 -1.81 -20.70 -5.98
CA ALA A 107 -1.28 -19.70 -6.87
C ALA A 107 -1.37 -20.09 -8.35
N GLY A 108 -1.59 -19.08 -9.20
CA GLY A 108 -1.54 -19.15 -10.66
C GLY A 108 -0.59 -18.09 -11.22
N MET A 109 -0.63 -17.84 -12.53
CA MET A 109 0.28 -16.88 -13.19
C MET A 109 0.07 -15.40 -12.81
N ALA A 110 -1.10 -15.05 -12.27
CA ALA A 110 -1.48 -13.65 -11.99
C ALA A 110 -2.49 -13.56 -10.83
N THR A 111 -2.42 -14.53 -9.91
CA THR A 111 -3.32 -14.58 -8.76
C THR A 111 -2.73 -15.49 -7.69
N VAL A 112 -2.81 -15.04 -6.44
CA VAL A 112 -2.51 -15.84 -5.26
C VAL A 112 -3.71 -15.77 -4.32
N LYS A 113 -4.22 -16.92 -3.91
CA LYS A 113 -5.22 -17.02 -2.83
C LYS A 113 -4.56 -17.68 -1.65
N HIS A 114 -4.47 -16.97 -0.53
CA HIS A 114 -3.84 -17.51 0.67
C HIS A 114 -4.83 -17.63 1.83
N ARG A 115 -4.50 -18.49 2.77
CA ARG A 115 -5.18 -18.63 4.06
C ARG A 115 -4.11 -18.68 5.13
N LEU A 116 -4.15 -17.72 6.04
CA LEU A 116 -3.31 -17.71 7.23
C LEU A 116 -4.10 -18.32 8.39
N LYS A 117 -3.54 -19.31 9.08
CA LYS A 117 -4.09 -19.78 10.35
C LYS A 117 -3.45 -19.01 11.49
N LEU A 118 -4.17 -18.78 12.58
CA LEU A 118 -3.65 -18.03 13.72
C LEU A 118 -2.39 -18.69 14.31
N GLU A 119 -2.33 -20.02 14.29
CA GLU A 119 -1.20 -20.83 14.73
C GLU A 119 0.07 -20.70 13.85
N ASP A 120 -0.06 -20.17 12.62
CA ASP A 120 1.10 -19.91 11.75
C ASP A 120 1.87 -18.64 12.17
N VAL A 121 1.27 -17.78 13.00
CA VAL A 121 1.91 -16.56 13.50
C VAL A 121 2.30 -16.75 14.96
N PRO A 122 3.60 -16.70 15.30
CA PRO A 122 4.03 -16.86 16.69
C PRO A 122 3.41 -15.82 17.63
N ALA A 123 3.21 -16.19 18.88
CA ALA A 123 2.68 -15.28 19.89
C ALA A 123 3.58 -14.04 20.04
N GLY A 124 2.98 -12.85 20.09
CA GLY A 124 3.71 -11.57 20.18
C GLY A 124 4.22 -11.04 18.84
N VAL A 125 4.06 -11.77 17.74
CA VAL A 125 4.44 -11.35 16.39
C VAL A 125 3.27 -10.70 15.69
N ARG A 126 3.51 -9.55 15.04
CA ARG A 126 2.52 -8.84 14.22
C ARG A 126 2.81 -9.04 12.74
N LEU A 127 1.75 -9.19 11.94
CA LEU A 127 1.85 -9.02 10.50
C LEU A 127 2.00 -7.53 10.19
N ILE A 128 2.93 -7.19 9.30
CA ILE A 128 3.24 -5.81 8.94
C ILE A 128 3.42 -5.65 7.43
N GLY A 129 2.58 -6.35 6.67
CA GLY A 129 2.50 -6.28 5.22
C GLY A 129 2.85 -7.59 4.51
N SER A 130 3.05 -7.49 3.19
CA SER A 130 3.19 -8.63 2.29
C SER A 130 4.32 -8.46 1.29
N ILE A 131 4.82 -9.59 0.80
CA ILE A 131 5.74 -9.67 -0.32
C ILE A 131 5.20 -10.70 -1.29
N HIS A 132 4.90 -10.34 -2.53
CA HIS A 132 4.54 -11.31 -3.57
C HIS A 132 5.38 -11.16 -4.82
N SER A 133 5.30 -12.18 -5.67
CA SER A 133 5.99 -12.20 -6.96
C SER A 133 5.04 -12.04 -8.14
N HIS A 134 5.54 -11.42 -9.20
CA HIS A 134 4.89 -11.31 -10.52
C HIS A 134 5.50 -12.28 -11.55
N GLY A 135 6.21 -13.31 -11.09
CA GLY A 135 6.91 -14.26 -11.97
C GLY A 135 7.91 -13.55 -12.89
N ALA A 136 7.76 -13.76 -14.21
CA ALA A 136 8.60 -13.15 -15.24
C ALA A 136 8.21 -11.72 -15.63
N LEU A 137 7.17 -11.14 -15.02
CA LEU A 137 6.79 -9.74 -15.26
C LEU A 137 7.56 -8.83 -14.31
N SER A 138 7.88 -7.62 -14.78
CA SER A 138 8.52 -6.61 -13.93
C SER A 138 7.61 -6.14 -12.80
N ALA A 139 8.20 -5.70 -11.68
CA ALA A 139 7.47 -5.34 -10.49
C ALA A 139 6.67 -4.05 -10.65
N PHE A 140 5.36 -4.14 -10.46
CA PHE A 140 4.45 -3.01 -10.28
C PHE A 140 3.27 -3.44 -9.39
N ALA A 141 2.54 -2.50 -8.80
CA ALA A 141 1.28 -2.84 -8.13
C ALA A 141 0.16 -2.87 -9.17
N SER A 142 -0.54 -4.00 -9.30
CA SER A 142 -1.75 -4.08 -10.11
C SER A 142 -2.97 -3.51 -9.36
N ALA A 143 -4.06 -3.26 -10.07
CA ALA A 143 -5.30 -2.81 -9.43
C ALA A 143 -5.87 -3.84 -8.43
N THR A 144 -5.61 -5.13 -8.65
CA THR A 144 -5.98 -6.19 -7.69
C THR A 144 -5.10 -6.12 -6.46
N ASP A 145 -3.78 -5.92 -6.63
CA ASP A 145 -2.85 -5.76 -5.51
C ASP A 145 -3.24 -4.54 -4.66
N GLU A 146 -3.55 -3.39 -5.28
CA GLU A 146 -3.98 -2.19 -4.54
C GLU A 146 -5.27 -2.41 -3.75
N ALA A 147 -6.21 -3.20 -4.26
CA ALA A 147 -7.45 -3.51 -3.58
C ALA A 147 -7.24 -4.50 -2.42
N ASP A 148 -6.45 -5.55 -2.63
CA ASP A 148 -6.14 -6.56 -1.61
C ASP A 148 -5.32 -5.96 -0.45
N GLU A 149 -4.47 -4.97 -0.75
CA GLU A 149 -3.62 -4.29 0.24
C GLU A 149 -4.37 -3.19 1.02
N ALA A 150 -5.54 -2.72 0.54
CA ALA A 150 -6.27 -1.60 1.15
C ALA A 150 -6.73 -1.87 2.59
N ASP A 151 -7.02 -3.13 2.92
CA ASP A 151 -7.47 -3.54 4.26
C ASP A 151 -6.33 -4.16 5.10
N PHE A 152 -5.08 -4.07 4.63
CA PHE A 152 -3.93 -4.65 5.31
C PHE A 152 -2.83 -3.61 5.50
N ASP A 153 -2.79 -3.00 6.69
CA ASP A 153 -1.75 -2.03 7.01
C ASP A 153 -0.35 -2.68 7.05
N GLY A 154 0.60 -2.04 6.39
CA GLY A 154 1.99 -2.50 6.38
C GLY A 154 2.79 -2.14 5.15
N ILE A 155 3.95 -2.79 5.03
CA ILE A 155 4.87 -2.67 3.89
C ILE A 155 4.48 -3.72 2.85
N HIS A 156 4.14 -3.29 1.65
CA HIS A 156 3.81 -4.18 0.54
C HIS A 156 4.88 -4.12 -0.53
N VAL A 157 5.37 -5.28 -0.94
CA VAL A 157 6.48 -5.41 -1.88
C VAL A 157 6.10 -6.36 -3.00
N VAL A 158 6.23 -5.87 -4.23
CA VAL A 158 6.13 -6.72 -5.42
C VAL A 158 7.53 -7.03 -5.92
N VAL A 159 7.80 -8.31 -6.18
CA VAL A 159 9.05 -8.80 -6.77
C VAL A 159 8.78 -9.33 -8.18
N GLY A 160 9.35 -8.68 -9.17
CA GLY A 160 9.22 -9.06 -10.58
C GLY A 160 10.50 -9.65 -11.15
N ASP A 161 10.43 -10.09 -12.40
CA ASP A 161 11.54 -10.66 -13.17
C ASP A 161 12.31 -11.74 -12.37
N VAL A 162 11.57 -12.64 -11.72
CA VAL A 162 12.18 -13.59 -10.78
C VAL A 162 13.06 -14.63 -11.49
N ASP A 163 12.79 -14.93 -12.76
CA ASP A 163 13.61 -15.78 -13.62
C ASP A 163 14.86 -15.09 -14.18
N GLU A 164 14.95 -13.77 -14.08
CA GLU A 164 16.13 -13.03 -14.48
C GLU A 164 17.20 -13.05 -13.38
N ARG A 165 18.46 -12.81 -13.76
CA ARG A 165 19.57 -12.73 -12.79
C ARG A 165 19.30 -11.70 -11.69
N ARG A 166 18.72 -10.55 -12.06
CA ARG A 166 18.37 -9.45 -11.16
C ARG A 166 16.85 -9.24 -11.19
N PRO A 167 16.14 -9.53 -10.09
CA PRO A 167 14.72 -9.22 -10.01
C PRO A 167 14.50 -7.71 -9.92
N SER A 168 13.30 -7.28 -10.31
CA SER A 168 12.79 -5.93 -10.06
C SER A 168 11.98 -5.89 -8.77
N TYR A 169 11.83 -4.69 -8.21
CA TYR A 169 11.13 -4.47 -6.95
C TYR A 169 10.24 -3.22 -7.04
N SER A 170 9.03 -3.32 -6.51
CA SER A 170 8.14 -2.19 -6.22
C SER A 170 7.78 -2.25 -4.74
N ALA A 171 7.61 -1.09 -4.09
CA ALA A 171 7.24 -1.03 -2.69
C ALA A 171 6.25 0.11 -2.41
N ALA A 172 5.30 -0.17 -1.52
CA ALA A 172 4.37 0.80 -0.97
C ALA A 172 4.16 0.54 0.52
N ILE A 173 3.65 1.54 1.22
CA ILE A 173 3.16 1.40 2.59
C ILE A 173 1.68 1.72 2.56
N VAL A 174 0.86 0.86 3.16
CA VAL A 174 -0.58 1.11 3.34
C VAL A 174 -0.85 1.34 4.82
N VAL A 175 -1.62 2.39 5.13
CA VAL A 175 -2.14 2.68 6.47
C VAL A 175 -3.55 3.26 6.30
N ASP A 176 -4.53 2.72 7.01
CA ASP A 176 -5.93 3.18 6.99
C ASP A 176 -6.52 3.26 5.56
N GLY A 177 -6.19 2.27 4.71
CA GLY A 177 -6.61 2.24 3.30
C GLY A 177 -5.93 3.30 2.41
N ARG A 178 -4.94 4.03 2.92
CA ARG A 178 -4.14 4.99 2.15
C ARG A 178 -2.83 4.39 1.71
N ARG A 179 -2.63 4.35 0.38
CA ARG A 179 -1.43 3.82 -0.26
C ARG A 179 -0.39 4.91 -0.47
N PHE A 180 0.75 4.76 0.18
CA PHE A 180 1.93 5.59 0.04
C PHE A 180 2.98 4.88 -0.80
N GLY A 181 3.15 5.28 -2.05
CA GLY A 181 4.25 4.79 -2.88
C GLY A 181 5.59 5.18 -2.28
N CYS A 182 6.50 4.22 -2.12
CA CYS A 182 7.80 4.49 -1.53
C CYS A 182 8.96 3.97 -2.38
N ARG A 183 10.15 4.48 -2.10
CA ARG A 183 11.37 3.93 -2.70
C ARG A 183 11.68 2.60 -2.06
N THR A 184 12.01 1.60 -2.87
CA THR A 184 12.47 0.31 -2.35
C THR A 184 13.69 0.46 -1.44
N ALA A 185 14.57 1.44 -1.69
CA ALA A 185 15.70 1.73 -0.81
C ALA A 185 15.33 2.35 0.55
N LEU A 186 14.11 2.87 0.72
CA LEU A 186 13.60 3.34 2.02
C LEU A 186 13.30 2.16 2.94
N VAL A 187 12.68 1.12 2.39
CA VAL A 187 12.11 0.02 3.18
C VAL A 187 12.88 -1.28 3.04
N LEU A 188 13.72 -1.47 2.02
CA LEU A 188 14.43 -2.72 1.73
C LEU A 188 15.94 -2.54 1.67
N GLN A 189 16.66 -3.54 2.16
CA GLN A 189 18.05 -3.78 1.77
C GLN A 189 18.10 -4.78 0.62
N ARG A 190 18.85 -4.45 -0.45
CA ARG A 190 18.91 -5.33 -1.64
C ARG A 190 19.82 -6.55 -1.40
N PRO A 191 19.32 -7.78 -1.62
CA PRO A 191 20.15 -8.98 -1.51
C PRO A 191 21.20 -9.06 -2.62
N ARG A 192 22.39 -9.55 -2.29
CA ARG A 192 23.47 -9.82 -3.27
C ARG A 192 23.41 -11.24 -3.82
N ARG A 193 22.90 -12.18 -3.02
CA ARG A 193 22.75 -13.60 -3.34
C ARG A 193 21.40 -14.06 -2.81
N PHE A 194 20.83 -15.05 -3.46
CA PHE A 194 19.54 -15.64 -3.08
C PHE A 194 19.80 -17.03 -2.50
N SER A 195 19.11 -17.36 -1.42
CA SER A 195 19.19 -18.66 -0.76
C SER A 195 18.03 -19.55 -1.22
N SER A 196 18.24 -20.86 -1.23
CA SER A 196 17.11 -21.78 -1.37
C SER A 196 16.14 -21.61 -0.19
N PRO A 197 14.82 -21.64 -0.43
CA PRO A 197 13.85 -21.55 0.65
C PRO A 197 13.81 -22.85 1.47
N PRO A 198 13.26 -22.82 2.70
CA PRO A 198 12.84 -24.02 3.40
C PRO A 198 11.89 -24.87 2.53
N ALA A 199 12.05 -26.19 2.57
CA ALA A 199 11.22 -27.11 1.77
C ALA A 199 9.72 -26.99 2.11
N GLU A 200 9.42 -26.80 3.40
CA GLU A 200 8.06 -26.60 3.92
C GLU A 200 7.34 -25.40 3.27
N TRP A 201 8.05 -24.35 2.86
CA TRP A 201 7.43 -23.21 2.16
C TRP A 201 6.90 -23.63 0.79
N LEU A 202 7.62 -24.51 0.09
CA LEU A 202 7.21 -25.00 -1.23
C LEU A 202 6.04 -25.98 -1.16
N GLU A 203 5.85 -26.66 -0.03
CA GLU A 203 4.71 -27.55 0.22
C GLU A 203 3.41 -26.76 0.48
N ARG A 204 3.54 -25.53 0.97
CA ARG A 204 2.42 -24.62 1.21
C ARG A 204 1.86 -23.97 -0.06
N VAL A 205 2.52 -24.12 -1.21
CA VAL A 205 2.07 -23.57 -2.49
C VAL A 205 1.47 -24.66 -3.36
N LYS A 206 0.17 -24.54 -3.65
CA LYS A 206 -0.56 -25.42 -4.58
C LYS A 206 -0.86 -24.67 -5.88
N PRO A 207 -0.81 -25.32 -7.05
CA PRO A 207 -1.27 -24.71 -8.28
C PRO A 207 -2.79 -24.53 -8.23
N ILE A 208 -3.29 -23.38 -8.70
CA ILE A 208 -4.73 -23.23 -8.96
C ILE A 208 -5.08 -24.13 -10.14
N ALA A 209 -6.05 -25.02 -9.95
CA ALA A 209 -6.59 -25.83 -11.03
C ALA A 209 -7.17 -24.90 -12.09
N VAL A 210 -6.62 -24.94 -13.31
CA VAL A 210 -7.22 -24.27 -14.45
C VAL A 210 -8.42 -25.11 -14.87
N GLU A 211 -9.63 -24.72 -14.47
CA GLU A 211 -10.81 -25.25 -15.14
C GLU A 211 -10.73 -24.87 -16.62
N PRO A 212 -10.90 -25.83 -17.56
CA PRO A 212 -10.84 -25.51 -18.98
C PRO A 212 -11.92 -24.48 -19.29
N LYS A 213 -11.51 -23.26 -19.64
CA LYS A 213 -12.43 -22.23 -20.12
C LYS A 213 -13.14 -22.79 -21.35
N LYS A 214 -14.45 -23.08 -21.24
CA LYS A 214 -15.30 -23.36 -22.41
C LYS A 214 -15.11 -22.22 -23.40
N ALA A 215 -14.72 -22.55 -24.63
CA ALA A 215 -14.56 -21.60 -25.72
C ALA A 215 -15.85 -20.77 -25.83
N LYS A 216 -15.78 -19.47 -25.52
CA LYS A 216 -16.87 -18.54 -25.84
C LYS A 216 -16.83 -18.34 -27.35
N ALA A 217 -17.87 -18.83 -28.03
CA ALA A 217 -18.08 -18.61 -29.45
C ALA A 217 -18.07 -17.10 -29.75
N ASN A 218 -17.31 -16.73 -30.79
CA ASN A 218 -17.23 -15.36 -31.31
C ASN A 218 -18.59 -14.91 -31.84
N GLY A 219 -19.35 -14.18 -31.02
CA GLY A 219 -20.48 -13.37 -31.48
C GLY A 219 -20.02 -11.93 -31.72
N HIS A 220 -19.74 -11.59 -32.98
CA HIS A 220 -19.56 -10.20 -33.40
C HIS A 220 -20.89 -9.45 -33.27
N ALA A 221 -21.02 -8.60 -32.25
CA ALA A 221 -22.03 -7.56 -32.20
C ALA A 221 -21.33 -6.20 -32.34
N ARG A 222 -21.46 -5.58 -33.52
CA ARG A 222 -21.07 -4.20 -33.75
C ARG A 222 -21.96 -3.28 -32.91
N SER A 223 -21.39 -2.59 -31.93
CA SER A 223 -22.04 -1.44 -31.30
C SER A 223 -21.31 -0.15 -31.68
N ASN A 224 -22.10 0.80 -32.16
CA ASN A 224 -21.66 2.07 -32.73
C ASN A 224 -21.46 3.08 -31.57
N GLY A 225 -20.22 3.39 -31.23
CA GLY A 225 -19.87 4.27 -30.09
C GLY A 225 -19.35 5.63 -30.55
N LYS A 226 -20.19 6.66 -30.43
CA LYS A 226 -19.83 8.08 -30.59
C LYS A 226 -18.67 8.45 -29.66
N SER A 227 -17.64 9.10 -30.20
CA SER A 227 -16.52 9.65 -29.43
C SER A 227 -16.99 10.78 -28.51
N ARG A 228 -16.76 10.65 -27.20
CA ARG A 228 -16.73 11.78 -26.26
C ARG A 228 -15.29 11.96 -25.82
N SER A 229 -14.71 13.10 -26.19
CA SER A 229 -13.42 13.57 -25.66
C SER A 229 -13.54 13.74 -24.14
N SER A 230 -12.68 13.06 -23.39
CA SER A 230 -12.51 13.29 -21.95
C SER A 230 -11.48 14.41 -21.74
N PRO A 231 -11.63 15.24 -20.69
CA PRO A 231 -10.75 16.37 -20.45
C PRO A 231 -9.36 15.88 -20.00
N THR A 232 -8.33 16.55 -20.50
CA THR A 232 -6.92 16.31 -20.20
C THR A 232 -6.61 16.63 -18.74
N VAL A 233 -6.47 15.58 -17.93
CA VAL A 233 -5.78 15.64 -16.64
C VAL A 233 -4.28 15.71 -16.92
N PRO A 234 -3.47 16.56 -16.24
CA PRO A 234 -2.05 16.67 -16.55
C PRO A 234 -1.35 15.35 -16.24
N THR A 235 -0.91 14.66 -17.29
CA THR A 235 -0.05 13.48 -17.18
C THR A 235 1.36 13.95 -16.84
N TRP A 236 1.75 13.81 -15.58
CA TRP A 236 3.17 13.81 -15.21
C TRP A 236 3.83 12.64 -15.95
N THR A 237 4.72 12.95 -16.89
CA THR A 237 5.45 11.93 -17.67
C THR A 237 6.76 11.59 -16.97
N TRP A 238 6.96 10.29 -16.75
CA TRP A 238 8.05 9.63 -16.02
C TRP A 238 9.48 9.81 -16.58
N ARG A 239 9.71 10.80 -17.43
CA ARG A 239 11.06 11.25 -17.82
C ARG A 239 11.52 12.19 -16.69
N ASP A 240 12.02 11.73 -15.55
CA ASP A 240 13.37 11.19 -15.44
C ASP A 240 13.57 10.65 -14.00
N ARG A 241 13.02 9.45 -13.71
CA ARG A 241 13.11 8.82 -12.38
C ARG A 241 14.56 8.62 -11.92
N THR A 242 15.45 8.35 -12.87
CA THR A 242 16.90 8.28 -12.69
C THR A 242 17.49 9.59 -12.17
N THR A 243 17.09 10.73 -12.73
CA THR A 243 17.55 12.04 -12.24
C THR A 243 17.01 12.36 -10.86
N LEU A 244 15.76 12.02 -10.55
CA LEU A 244 15.22 12.21 -9.20
C LEU A 244 15.92 11.31 -8.16
N ASP A 245 16.28 10.08 -8.53
CA ASP A 245 17.03 9.16 -7.67
C ASP A 245 18.47 9.65 -7.43
N ARG A 246 19.12 10.17 -8.48
CA ARG A 246 20.43 10.81 -8.37
C ARG A 246 20.39 12.05 -7.45
N LEU A 247 19.47 12.98 -7.70
CA LEU A 247 19.35 14.23 -6.94
C LEU A 247 19.08 13.99 -5.45
N LEU A 248 18.24 13.00 -5.11
CA LEU A 248 17.96 12.69 -3.71
C LEU A 248 19.06 11.87 -3.04
N SER A 249 19.83 11.05 -3.78
CA SER A 249 21.06 10.43 -3.27
C SER A 249 22.09 11.51 -2.93
N GLU A 250 22.32 12.44 -3.86
CA GLU A 250 23.20 13.60 -3.67
C GLU A 250 22.75 14.44 -2.46
N ALA A 251 21.44 14.68 -2.29
CA ALA A 251 20.90 15.42 -1.16
C ALA A 251 21.05 14.68 0.18
N THR A 252 20.90 13.35 0.19
CA THR A 252 21.07 12.54 1.41
C THR A 252 22.54 12.48 1.83
N GLU A 253 23.45 12.35 0.87
CA GLU A 253 24.89 12.41 1.10
C GLU A 253 25.31 13.80 1.63
N LEU A 254 24.79 14.88 1.03
CA LEU A 254 25.05 16.24 1.48
C LEU A 254 24.53 16.49 2.91
N ALA A 255 23.31 16.05 3.22
CA ALA A 255 22.77 16.17 4.57
C ALA A 255 23.66 15.46 5.60
N SER A 256 24.10 14.23 5.27
CA SER A 256 25.01 13.47 6.12
C SER A 256 26.37 14.17 6.32
N GLN A 257 26.90 14.85 5.29
CA GLN A 257 28.15 15.63 5.41
C GLN A 257 28.00 16.85 6.32
N LEU A 258 26.79 17.42 6.40
CA LEU A 258 26.47 18.57 7.24
C LEU A 258 26.11 18.17 8.68
N GLY A 259 26.12 16.88 9.02
CA GLY A 259 25.68 16.38 10.33
C GLY A 259 24.16 16.44 10.51
N GLU A 260 23.41 16.62 9.42
CA GLU A 260 21.95 16.69 9.37
C GLU A 260 21.37 15.36 8.86
N SER A 261 20.12 15.07 9.19
CA SER A 261 19.40 13.92 8.64
C SER A 261 18.22 14.37 7.78
N LEU A 262 18.14 13.83 6.57
CA LEU A 262 17.08 14.20 5.63
C LEU A 262 15.85 13.32 5.87
N VAL A 263 14.87 13.86 6.60
CA VAL A 263 13.54 13.24 6.76
C VAL A 263 12.70 13.62 5.54
N TYR A 264 12.21 12.62 4.82
CA TYR A 264 11.26 12.83 3.74
C TYR A 264 9.97 12.08 4.02
N GLN A 265 8.86 12.80 3.87
CA GLN A 265 7.52 12.28 4.09
C GLN A 265 7.01 11.59 2.84
N LEU A 266 6.39 10.42 2.99
CA LEU A 266 5.65 9.79 1.91
C LEU A 266 4.30 10.50 1.74
N THR A 267 3.75 10.50 0.53
CA THR A 267 2.43 11.07 0.24
C THR A 267 1.62 10.06 -0.54
N PRO A 268 0.30 10.00 -0.32
CA PRO A 268 -0.52 8.99 -0.97
C PRO A 268 -0.43 9.11 -2.48
N ILE A 269 -0.42 7.96 -3.16
CA ILE A 269 -0.63 7.92 -4.60
C ILE A 269 -2.13 8.11 -4.83
N ALA A 270 -2.50 8.98 -5.76
CA ALA A 270 -3.88 9.08 -6.22
C ALA A 270 -4.34 7.72 -6.77
N THR A 271 -5.20 7.00 -6.04
CA THR A 271 -5.78 5.74 -6.52
C THR A 271 -6.79 6.04 -7.62
N SER A 272 -6.93 5.15 -8.60
CA SER A 272 -7.89 5.32 -9.71
C SER A 272 -9.36 5.27 -9.27
N ALA A 273 -9.64 5.18 -7.97
CA ALA A 273 -10.98 5.11 -7.39
C ALA A 273 -11.41 6.47 -6.79
N ALA A 274 -11.45 7.49 -7.63
CA ALA A 274 -12.26 8.69 -7.37
C ALA A 274 -13.02 9.05 -8.64
N LYS A 275 -13.92 8.15 -9.07
CA LYS A 275 -15.00 8.46 -9.99
C LYS A 275 -16.34 8.23 -9.29
N GLY A 276 -16.78 9.28 -8.60
CA GLY A 276 -18.15 9.79 -8.60
C GLY A 276 -19.24 8.97 -7.92
N GLY A 277 -20.04 9.64 -7.11
CA GLY A 277 -21.39 9.17 -6.85
C GLY A 277 -22.09 9.79 -5.64
N THR A 278 -22.44 11.08 -5.78
CA THR A 278 -23.58 11.82 -5.17
C THR A 278 -23.81 11.76 -3.67
#